data_AF-A0A818YDX1-F1
#
_entry.id   AF-A0A818YDX1-F1
#
_cell.length_a   1.000
_cell.length_b   1.000
_cell.length_c   1.000
_cell.angle_alpha   90.00
_cell.angle_beta   90.00
_cell.angle_gamma   90.00
#
_symmetry.space_group_name_H-M   'P 1'
#
loop_
_entity.id
_entity.type
_entity.pdbx_description
1 polymer ?
#
loop_
_entity_poly.entity_id
_entity_poly.type
_entity_poly.pdbx_seq_one_letter_code
_entity_poly.pdbx_strand_id
1 'polypeptide(L)'
;MSSTTKAKHVVNEALQRYELPDEKHYIVKVIAPRGNNLHEVITPSGSTFLVTMPTKFRRTIFIKRGDYVLVENIDEGDKVKAEIIQILLKDNIKYIRAQNCWPKEFEVIQDEENKDNGSYEDMMPPSQSSEDEEEEEEEPKSVPHDN
;
A
#
# COMPACT_ATOMS: atom_id res chain seq x y z
N MET A 1 23.91 -16.88 -6.30
CA MET A 1 22.76 -16.18 -6.94
C MET A 1 22.64 -14.78 -6.35
N SER A 2 22.65 -13.74 -7.20
CA SER A 2 22.55 -12.34 -6.77
C SER A 2 21.19 -12.04 -6.11
N SER A 3 21.17 -11.10 -5.17
CA SER A 3 19.94 -10.67 -4.46
C SER A 3 18.83 -10.24 -5.43
N THR A 4 19.22 -9.62 -6.56
CA THR A 4 18.30 -9.16 -7.61
C THR A 4 17.59 -10.30 -8.33
N THR A 5 18.26 -11.44 -8.55
CA THR A 5 17.65 -12.62 -9.19
C THR A 5 16.65 -13.30 -8.25
N LYS A 6 16.94 -13.31 -6.94
CA LYS A 6 16.04 -13.86 -5.92
C LYS A 6 14.76 -13.05 -5.80
N ALA A 7 14.85 -11.72 -5.77
CA ALA A 7 13.68 -10.84 -5.72
C ALA A 7 12.75 -11.04 -6.92
N LYS A 8 13.30 -11.13 -8.15
CA LYS A 8 12.50 -11.42 -9.36
C LYS A 8 11.76 -12.75 -9.26
N HIS A 9 12.41 -13.79 -8.74
CA HIS A 9 11.79 -15.10 -8.58
C HIS A 9 10.66 -15.08 -7.54
N VAL A 10 10.86 -14.42 -6.39
CA VAL A 10 9.86 -14.27 -5.34
C VAL A 10 8.63 -13.50 -5.83
N VAL A 11 8.84 -12.40 -6.57
CA VAL A 11 7.74 -11.62 -7.16
C VAL A 11 6.96 -12.49 -8.14
N ASN A 12 7.65 -13.23 -9.00
CA ASN A 12 6.99 -14.10 -9.96
C ASN A 12 6.22 -15.26 -9.29
N GLU A 13 6.77 -15.86 -8.23
CA GLU A 13 6.08 -16.89 -7.45
C GLU A 13 4.82 -16.34 -6.77
N ALA A 14 4.91 -15.15 -6.14
CA ALA A 14 3.76 -14.50 -5.51
C ALA A 14 2.66 -14.11 -6.52
N LEU A 15 3.06 -13.75 -7.75
CA LEU A 15 2.15 -13.40 -8.85
C LEU A 15 1.49 -14.63 -9.51
N GLN A 16 2.19 -15.77 -9.56
CA GLN A 16 1.76 -16.95 -10.31
C GLN A 16 1.08 -18.03 -9.47
N ARG A 17 1.11 -17.91 -8.15
CA ARG A 17 0.45 -18.85 -7.25
C ARG A 17 -1.04 -18.49 -7.19
N TYR A 18 -1.90 -19.42 -7.60
CA TYR A 18 -3.35 -19.30 -7.47
C TYR A 18 -3.81 -20.37 -6.50
N GLU A 19 -3.45 -20.21 -5.23
CA GLU A 19 -3.90 -21.14 -4.20
C GLU A 19 -5.32 -20.78 -3.77
N LEU A 20 -6.16 -21.80 -3.74
CA LEU A 20 -7.52 -21.68 -3.21
C LEU A 20 -7.45 -21.64 -1.68
N PRO A 21 -8.36 -20.90 -1.02
CA PRO A 21 -8.50 -20.96 0.42
C PRO A 21 -8.91 -22.40 0.80
N ASP A 22 -8.01 -23.11 1.46
CA ASP A 22 -8.23 -24.43 2.05
C ASP A 22 -8.81 -24.29 3.47
N GLU A 23 -9.14 -25.38 4.18
CA GLU A 23 -9.80 -25.30 5.50
C GLU A 23 -9.01 -24.50 6.56
N LYS A 24 -7.69 -24.42 6.43
CA LYS A 24 -6.80 -23.64 7.31
C LYS A 24 -6.47 -22.24 6.80
N HIS A 25 -6.84 -21.95 5.56
CA HIS A 25 -6.52 -20.71 4.89
C HIS A 25 -7.78 -19.85 4.70
N TYR A 26 -7.67 -18.57 4.96
CA TYR A 26 -8.78 -17.65 4.75
C TYR A 26 -8.29 -16.30 4.29
N ILE A 27 -9.22 -15.56 3.69
CA ILE A 27 -8.94 -14.27 3.10
C ILE A 27 -9.22 -13.19 4.14
N VAL A 28 -8.28 -12.26 4.28
CA VAL A 28 -8.41 -11.10 5.16
C VAL A 28 -8.03 -9.84 4.41
N LYS A 29 -8.52 -8.70 4.90
CA LYS A 29 -8.20 -7.39 4.36
C LYS A 29 -7.20 -6.68 5.26
N VAL A 30 -6.21 -6.03 4.66
CA VAL A 30 -5.18 -5.28 5.38
C VAL A 30 -5.70 -3.89 5.71
N ILE A 31 -5.64 -3.52 7.00
CA ILE A 31 -5.97 -2.18 7.49
C ILE A 31 -4.74 -1.30 7.44
N ALA A 32 -3.67 -1.72 8.13
CA ALA A 32 -2.46 -0.92 8.26
C ALA A 32 -1.24 -1.79 8.61
N PRO A 33 -0.03 -1.43 8.14
CA PRO A 33 1.20 -2.01 8.65
C PRO A 33 1.47 -1.53 10.08
N ARG A 34 1.87 -2.44 10.98
CA ARG A 34 2.18 -2.14 12.40
C ARG A 34 3.68 -2.08 12.69
N GLY A 35 4.51 -2.30 11.68
CA GLY A 35 5.98 -2.33 11.80
C GLY A 35 6.51 -3.73 12.10
N ASN A 36 7.83 -3.91 12.00
CA ASN A 36 8.50 -5.21 12.21
C ASN A 36 7.89 -6.39 11.42
N ASN A 37 7.50 -6.14 10.16
CA ASN A 37 6.83 -7.12 9.28
C ASN A 37 5.46 -7.63 9.81
N LEU A 38 4.86 -6.93 10.77
CA LEU A 38 3.50 -7.17 11.24
C LEU A 38 2.51 -6.27 10.50
N HIS A 39 1.37 -6.87 10.16
CA HIS A 39 0.27 -6.18 9.51
C HIS A 39 -0.99 -6.41 10.33
N GLU A 40 -1.76 -5.34 10.54
CA GLU A 40 -3.09 -5.45 11.10
C GLU A 40 -4.07 -5.74 9.97
N VAL A 41 -4.85 -6.79 10.18
CA VAL A 41 -5.86 -7.26 9.23
C VAL A 41 -7.22 -7.35 9.90
N ILE A 42 -8.26 -7.30 9.09
CA ILE A 42 -9.65 -7.51 9.48
C ILE A 42 -10.16 -8.81 8.86
N THR A 43 -10.75 -9.66 9.70
CA THR A 43 -11.49 -10.83 9.23
C THR A 43 -12.76 -10.40 8.49
N PRO A 44 -13.32 -11.29 7.65
CA PRO A 44 -14.66 -11.07 7.10
C PRO A 44 -15.68 -10.72 8.22
N SER A 45 -15.60 -11.40 9.38
CA SER A 45 -16.46 -11.15 10.55
C SER A 45 -16.26 -9.81 11.27
N GLY A 46 -15.31 -8.96 10.83
CA GLY A 46 -15.04 -7.65 11.43
C GLY A 46 -14.06 -7.63 12.61
N SER A 47 -13.45 -8.77 12.95
CA SER A 47 -12.45 -8.86 14.03
C SER A 47 -11.06 -8.50 13.51
N THR A 48 -10.32 -7.68 14.26
CA THR A 48 -8.95 -7.30 13.88
C THR A 48 -7.90 -8.10 14.64
N PHE A 49 -6.80 -8.42 13.97
CA PHE A 49 -5.67 -9.13 14.56
C PHE A 49 -4.37 -8.86 13.79
N LEU A 50 -3.25 -9.29 14.37
CA LEU A 50 -1.94 -9.14 13.76
C LEU A 50 -1.53 -10.40 13.01
N VAL A 51 -0.97 -10.18 11.83
CA VAL A 51 -0.37 -11.22 11.00
C VAL A 51 1.08 -10.91 10.71
N THR A 52 1.89 -11.96 10.65
CA THR A 52 3.30 -11.87 10.26
C THR A 52 3.46 -12.13 8.77
N MET A 53 4.45 -11.46 8.17
CA MET A 53 4.84 -11.69 6.79
C MET A 53 5.98 -12.73 6.71
N PRO A 54 5.87 -13.75 5.84
CA PRO A 54 6.95 -14.71 5.61
C PRO A 54 8.23 -14.04 5.21
N THR A 55 9.34 -14.63 5.64
CA THR A 55 10.70 -14.13 5.37
C THR A 55 10.99 -13.95 3.89
N LYS A 56 10.37 -14.76 3.02
CA LYS A 56 10.50 -14.69 1.56
C LYS A 56 10.03 -13.35 0.98
N PHE A 57 8.95 -12.79 1.50
CA PHE A 57 8.35 -11.56 0.97
C PHE A 57 8.91 -10.29 1.60
N ARG A 58 9.62 -10.41 2.72
CA ARG A 58 10.26 -9.28 3.40
C ARG A 58 11.22 -8.58 2.44
N ARG A 59 11.15 -7.26 2.36
CA ARG A 59 11.95 -6.37 1.47
C ARG A 59 11.64 -6.46 -0.03
N THR A 60 10.77 -7.39 -0.45
CA THR A 60 10.46 -7.60 -1.86
C THR A 60 9.07 -7.07 -2.22
N ILE A 61 8.08 -7.33 -1.36
CA ILE A 61 6.70 -6.94 -1.61
C ILE A 61 6.25 -5.93 -0.55
N PHE A 62 5.55 -4.89 -1.01
CA PHE A 62 4.97 -3.84 -0.18
C PHE A 62 3.46 -3.98 -0.21
N ILE A 63 2.86 -4.16 0.97
CA ILE A 63 1.42 -4.26 1.16
C ILE A 63 0.87 -2.88 1.52
N LYS A 64 -0.20 -2.45 0.87
CA LYS A 64 -0.91 -1.21 1.14
C LYS A 64 -2.19 -1.48 1.94
N ARG A 65 -2.75 -0.42 2.53
CA ARG A 65 -4.10 -0.47 3.09
C ARG A 65 -5.10 -0.80 1.98
N GLY A 66 -6.04 -1.69 2.28
CA GLY A 66 -7.05 -2.13 1.32
C GLY A 66 -6.67 -3.38 0.52
N ASP A 67 -5.41 -3.84 0.61
CA ASP A 67 -5.00 -5.07 -0.04
C ASP A 67 -5.62 -6.29 0.65
N TYR A 68 -5.84 -7.34 -0.13
CA TYR A 68 -6.32 -8.62 0.36
C TYR A 68 -5.15 -9.61 0.42
N VAL A 69 -5.14 -10.42 1.47
CA VAL A 69 -4.10 -11.42 1.67
C VAL A 69 -4.73 -12.74 2.10
N LEU A 70 -4.11 -13.84 1.67
CA LEU A 70 -4.41 -15.18 2.12
C LEU A 70 -3.53 -15.47 3.34
N VAL A 71 -4.15 -15.86 4.44
CA VAL A 71 -3.46 -16.15 5.70
C VAL A 71 -3.72 -17.58 6.16
N GLU A 72 -2.73 -18.16 6.84
CA GLU A 72 -2.82 -19.44 7.53
C GLU A 72 -2.83 -19.22 9.04
N ASN A 73 -3.78 -19.85 9.74
CA ASN A 73 -3.85 -19.76 11.20
C ASN A 73 -2.66 -20.44 11.86
N ILE A 74 -2.11 -19.76 12.88
CA ILE A 74 -1.06 -20.30 13.75
C ILE A 74 -1.69 -20.49 15.15
N ASP A 75 -1.85 -21.75 15.56
CA ASP A 75 -2.43 -22.09 16.87
C ASP A 75 -1.52 -21.68 18.05
N GLU A 76 -0.23 -21.48 17.80
CA GLU A 76 0.81 -21.27 18.82
C GLU A 76 1.14 -19.78 19.09
N GLY A 77 0.38 -18.86 18.50
CA GLY A 77 0.68 -17.43 18.50
C GLY A 77 -0.12 -16.60 19.52
N ASP A 78 0.57 -16.04 20.52
CA ASP A 78 -0.04 -15.24 21.59
C ASP A 78 -0.54 -13.86 21.09
N LYS A 79 0.28 -13.16 20.29
CA LYS A 79 -0.03 -11.84 19.71
C LYS A 79 -0.29 -11.86 18.21
N VAL A 80 0.33 -12.80 17.51
CA VAL A 80 0.24 -12.96 16.05
C VAL A 80 -0.51 -14.24 15.79
N LYS A 81 -1.72 -14.16 15.24
CA LYS A 81 -2.61 -15.33 15.13
C LYS A 81 -2.52 -16.04 13.78
N ALA A 82 -1.88 -15.42 12.79
CA ALA A 82 -1.75 -16.00 11.47
C ALA A 82 -0.51 -15.49 10.73
N GLU A 83 -0.10 -16.24 9.70
CA GLU A 83 0.97 -15.87 8.77
C GLU A 83 0.40 -15.68 7.36
N ILE A 84 0.92 -14.69 6.63
CA ILE A 84 0.49 -14.40 5.25
C ILE A 84 1.10 -15.45 4.32
N ILE A 85 0.30 -16.28 3.65
CA ILE A 85 0.82 -17.18 2.61
C ILE A 85 1.06 -16.43 1.31
N GLN A 86 0.08 -15.60 0.94
CA GLN A 86 0.07 -14.97 -0.38
C GLN A 86 -0.67 -13.63 -0.35
N ILE A 87 -0.26 -12.72 -1.23
CA ILE A 87 -0.93 -11.44 -1.47
C ILE A 87 -1.85 -11.61 -2.68
N LEU A 88 -3.11 -11.20 -2.51
CA LEU A 88 -4.14 -11.34 -3.54
C LEU A 88 -4.23 -10.06 -4.36
N LEU A 89 -3.85 -10.19 -5.63
CA LEU A 89 -4.00 -9.13 -6.63
C LEU A 89 -5.36 -9.21 -7.31
N LYS A 90 -5.69 -8.20 -8.12
CA LYS A 90 -6.97 -8.11 -8.84
C LYS A 90 -7.28 -9.38 -9.66
N ASP A 91 -6.28 -9.97 -10.31
CA ASP A 91 -6.49 -11.18 -11.12
C ASP A 91 -6.69 -12.43 -10.25
N ASN A 92 -6.01 -12.53 -9.10
CA ASN A 92 -6.23 -13.59 -8.13
C ASN A 92 -7.64 -13.49 -7.54
N ILE A 93 -8.12 -12.27 -7.24
CA ILE A 93 -9.48 -12.04 -6.75
C ILE A 93 -10.51 -12.49 -7.79
N LYS A 94 -10.32 -12.17 -9.08
CA LYS A 94 -11.20 -12.66 -10.16
C LYS A 94 -11.22 -14.19 -10.23
N TYR A 95 -10.05 -14.82 -10.11
CA TYR A 95 -9.95 -16.28 -10.11
C TYR A 95 -10.70 -16.90 -8.91
N ILE A 96 -10.50 -16.38 -7.71
CA ILE A 96 -11.17 -16.85 -6.49
C ILE A 96 -12.69 -16.62 -6.56
N ARG A 97 -13.13 -15.50 -7.14
CA ARG A 97 -14.56 -15.23 -7.40
C ARG A 97 -15.14 -16.22 -8.41
N ALA A 98 -14.41 -16.55 -9.48
CA ALA A 98 -14.83 -17.55 -10.45
C ALA A 98 -14.94 -18.96 -9.82
N GLN A 99 -14.14 -19.25 -8.80
CA GLN A 99 -14.19 -20.49 -8.02
C GLN A 99 -15.19 -20.44 -6.85
N ASN A 100 -15.94 -19.34 -6.71
CA ASN A 100 -17.00 -19.15 -5.71
C ASN A 100 -16.52 -19.25 -4.23
N CYS A 101 -15.22 -19.03 -3.99
CA CYS A 101 -14.59 -19.05 -2.66
C CYS A 101 -14.37 -17.64 -2.07
N TRP A 102 -14.92 -16.60 -2.69
CA TRP A 102 -14.74 -15.21 -2.25
C TRP A 102 -15.73 -14.86 -1.11
N PRO A 103 -15.26 -14.27 0.01
CA PRO A 103 -16.16 -13.85 1.08
C PRO A 103 -16.99 -12.63 0.67
N LYS A 104 -18.32 -12.76 0.74
CA LYS A 104 -19.28 -11.71 0.36
C LYS A 104 -19.12 -10.42 1.17
N GLU A 105 -18.69 -10.54 2.42
CA GLU A 105 -18.44 -9.38 3.31
C GLU A 105 -17.37 -8.42 2.74
N PHE A 106 -16.46 -8.91 1.90
CA PHE A 106 -15.47 -8.08 1.22
C PHE A 106 -15.94 -7.46 -0.09
N GLU A 107 -17.07 -7.89 -0.67
CA GLU A 107 -17.63 -7.26 -1.87
C GLU A 107 -18.18 -5.88 -1.57
N VAL A 108 -18.87 -5.72 -0.44
CA VAL A 108 -19.53 -4.46 -0.03
C VAL A 108 -18.53 -3.34 0.26
N ILE A 109 -17.34 -3.68 0.74
CA ILE A 109 -16.34 -2.69 1.21
C ILE A 109 -15.58 -2.04 0.04
N GLN A 110 -15.53 -2.66 -1.15
CA GLN A 110 -14.81 -2.09 -2.30
C GLN A 110 -15.49 -0.84 -2.89
N ASP A 111 -16.80 -0.70 -2.70
CA ASP A 111 -17.56 0.41 -3.24
C ASP A 111 -17.38 1.71 -2.43
N GLU A 112 -17.00 1.61 -1.15
CA GLU A 112 -16.81 2.80 -0.29
C GLU A 112 -15.39 3.39 -0.37
N GLU A 113 -14.35 2.56 -0.52
CA GLU A 113 -12.96 3.06 -0.53
C GLU A 113 -12.54 3.75 -1.83
N ASN A 114 -13.24 3.53 -2.95
CA ASN A 114 -12.95 4.21 -4.22
C ASN A 114 -13.35 5.71 -4.23
N LYS A 115 -13.99 6.23 -3.18
CA LYS A 115 -14.35 7.65 -3.08
C LYS A 115 -13.27 8.54 -2.45
N ASP A 116 -12.25 7.99 -1.80
CA ASP A 116 -11.28 8.76 -1.00
C ASP A 116 -9.92 8.99 -1.67
N ASN A 117 -9.71 8.50 -2.90
CA ASN A 117 -8.53 8.92 -3.69
C ASN A 117 -8.81 10.28 -4.36
N GLY A 118 -8.91 11.30 -3.50
CA GLY A 118 -8.87 12.70 -3.90
C GLY A 118 -7.60 12.98 -4.70
N SER A 119 -7.82 13.40 -5.94
CA SER A 119 -6.82 13.88 -6.89
C SER A 119 -5.80 14.81 -6.23
N TYR A 120 -4.54 14.38 -6.15
CA TYR A 120 -3.39 15.18 -5.71
C TYR A 120 -2.94 16.19 -6.79
N GLU A 121 -3.67 16.32 -7.90
CA GLU A 121 -3.34 17.21 -9.02
C GLU A 121 -3.75 18.68 -8.77
N ASP A 122 -4.51 18.98 -7.71
CA ASP A 122 -5.10 20.32 -7.50
C ASP A 122 -4.31 21.21 -6.50
N MET A 123 -3.12 20.77 -6.08
CA MET A 123 -2.24 21.54 -5.18
C MET A 123 -1.06 22.21 -5.89
N MET A 124 -0.97 22.17 -7.22
CA MET A 124 0.01 22.99 -7.92
C MET A 124 -0.49 24.43 -7.98
N PRO A 125 0.18 25.40 -7.32
CA PRO A 125 -0.11 26.80 -7.57
C PRO A 125 0.18 27.09 -9.05
N PRO A 126 -0.67 27.87 -9.75
CA PRO A 126 -0.34 28.33 -11.08
C PRO A 126 0.94 29.17 -10.97
N SER A 127 2.01 28.73 -11.62
CA SER A 127 3.20 29.56 -11.82
C SER A 127 2.77 30.83 -12.54
N GLN A 128 2.68 31.94 -11.82
CA GLN A 128 2.53 33.26 -12.42
C GLN A 128 3.82 33.58 -13.16
N SER A 129 3.79 33.38 -14.47
CA SER A 129 4.64 34.12 -15.39
C SER A 129 4.12 35.55 -15.41
N SER A 130 4.85 36.48 -14.82
CA SER A 130 4.67 37.91 -15.05
C SER A 130 6.00 38.48 -15.51
N GLU A 131 5.98 38.89 -16.77
CA GLU A 131 7.03 39.57 -17.51
C GLU A 131 7.58 40.79 -16.77
N ASP A 132 8.91 40.87 -16.85
CA ASP A 132 9.75 42.04 -17.02
C ASP A 132 9.01 43.34 -17.43
N GLU A 133 9.05 44.36 -16.56
CA GLU A 133 8.97 45.77 -16.95
C GLU A 133 9.98 46.55 -16.09
N GLU A 134 11.09 46.94 -16.72
CA GLU A 134 12.00 48.00 -16.29
C GLU A 134 11.27 49.35 -16.31
N GLU A 135 11.53 50.24 -15.34
CA GLU A 135 11.68 51.68 -15.62
C GLU A 135 12.37 52.46 -14.47
N GLU A 136 13.31 53.29 -14.89
CA GLU A 136 14.06 54.41 -14.28
C GLU A 136 13.23 55.34 -13.35
N GLU A 137 13.73 56.22 -12.46
CA GLU A 137 14.98 57.01 -12.35
C GLU A 137 15.03 57.73 -10.97
N GLU A 138 16.08 58.54 -10.77
CA GLU A 138 16.23 59.72 -9.87
C GLU A 138 17.21 59.57 -8.68
N GLU A 139 18.42 60.12 -8.89
CA GLU A 139 19.31 60.62 -7.84
C GLU A 139 18.58 61.66 -6.97
N PRO A 140 19.02 61.86 -5.71
CA PRO A 140 19.56 63.20 -5.47
C PRO A 140 20.90 63.25 -4.74
N LYS A 141 21.78 64.09 -5.29
CA LYS A 141 23.02 64.63 -4.71
C LYS A 141 22.79 65.23 -3.33
N SER A 142 23.77 65.09 -2.41
CA SER A 142 24.47 66.22 -1.74
C SER A 142 25.46 65.81 -0.62
N VAL A 143 26.77 65.78 -0.94
CA VAL A 143 27.99 66.39 -0.30
C VAL A 143 28.25 66.33 1.26
N PRO A 144 29.47 66.68 1.77
CA PRO A 144 30.69 65.89 2.05
C PRO A 144 31.08 65.78 3.56
N HIS A 145 32.04 64.91 3.93
CA HIS A 145 33.03 65.28 4.98
C HIS A 145 34.31 64.42 5.00
N ASP A 146 35.43 65.13 5.20
CA ASP A 146 36.81 64.74 5.51
C ASP A 146 37.03 63.46 6.33
N ASN A 147 38.07 62.68 6.02
CA ASN A 147 39.41 62.80 6.65
C ASN A 147 40.46 61.92 5.97
#